data_AF-A0A1I2GYE7-F1
#
_entry.id   AF-A0A1I2GYE7-F1
#
_cell.length_a   1.000
_cell.length_b   1.000
_cell.length_c   1.000
_cell.angle_alpha   90.00
_cell.angle_beta   90.00
_cell.angle_gamma   90.00
#
_symmetry.space_group_name_H-M   'P 1'
#
loop_
_entity.id
_entity.type
_entity.pdbx_description
1 polymer ?
#
loop_
_entity_poly.entity_id
_entity_poly.type
_entity_poly.pdbx_seq_one_letter_code
_entity_poly.pdbx_strand_id
1 'polypeptide(L)'
;YMIPAAIVVLENLPLNANGKVDRKQLPEPEFVSVDEYEAPQGEVEEALAAIWREVLGMPRVGLHNNFFDLGGHSLLLIKVKQKMGEHLGVNIAIIDLFKYTTIASLAKFLSQGNSGQASLQNHRERAQRQRNTFIQRKRKIERAH
;
A
#
# COMPACT_ATOMS: atom_id res chain seq x y z
N TYR A 1 -7.83 -7.41 4.28
CA TYR A 1 -8.15 -8.85 4.35
C TYR A 1 -9.49 -9.04 3.66
N MET A 2 -9.68 -10.10 2.86
CA MET A 2 -10.79 -10.29 1.87
C MET A 2 -10.46 -9.89 0.42
N ILE A 3 -9.20 -10.04 -0.01
CA ILE A 3 -8.84 -10.02 -1.44
C ILE A 3 -8.20 -11.39 -1.74
N PRO A 4 -8.72 -12.15 -2.73
CA PRO A 4 -8.17 -13.46 -3.07
C PRO A 4 -6.80 -13.33 -3.74
N ALA A 5 -5.87 -14.21 -3.39
CA ALA A 5 -4.51 -14.23 -3.95
C ALA A 5 -4.47 -14.72 -5.41
N ALA A 6 -5.52 -15.39 -5.88
CA ALA A 6 -5.65 -15.84 -7.27
C ALA A 6 -7.13 -15.87 -7.68
N ILE A 7 -7.40 -15.55 -8.95
CA ILE A 7 -8.71 -15.70 -9.58
C ILE A 7 -8.52 -16.57 -10.82
N VAL A 8 -9.17 -17.73 -10.84
CA VAL A 8 -9.16 -18.67 -11.97
C VAL A 8 -10.52 -18.61 -12.66
N VAL A 9 -10.53 -18.27 -13.95
CA VAL A 9 -11.75 -18.22 -14.76
C VAL A 9 -12.00 -19.60 -15.35
N LEU A 10 -13.21 -20.12 -15.15
CA LEU A 10 -13.66 -21.41 -15.67
C LEU A 10 -14.86 -21.18 -16.58
N GLU A 11 -14.93 -21.88 -17.71
CA GLU A 11 -16.12 -21.88 -18.55
C GLU A 11 -17.30 -22.57 -17.86
N ASN A 12 -17.03 -23.63 -17.09
CA ASN A 12 -18.03 -24.36 -16.30
C ASN A 12 -17.45 -24.82 -14.97
N LEU A 13 -18.29 -24.84 -13.92
CA LEU A 13 -17.91 -25.38 -12.62
C LEU A 13 -17.94 -26.90 -12.63
N PRO A 14 -16.89 -27.60 -12.16
CA PRO A 14 -16.92 -29.04 -12.03
C PRO A 14 -17.91 -29.42 -10.93
N LEU A 15 -18.89 -30.25 -11.27
CA LEU A 15 -19.90 -30.77 -10.36
C LEU A 15 -19.71 -32.27 -10.16
N ASN A 16 -19.97 -32.76 -8.95
CA ASN A 16 -20.06 -34.19 -8.67
C ASN A 16 -21.41 -34.77 -9.14
N ALA A 17 -21.58 -36.09 -9.03
CA ALA A 17 -22.79 -36.80 -9.45
C ALA A 17 -24.09 -36.29 -8.76
N ASN A 18 -23.98 -35.59 -7.62
CA ASN A 18 -25.10 -35.00 -6.91
C ASN A 18 -25.32 -33.52 -7.26
N GLY A 19 -24.63 -32.99 -8.28
CA GLY A 19 -24.75 -31.60 -8.73
C GLY A 19 -24.06 -30.57 -7.83
N LYS A 20 -23.27 -30.99 -6.84
CA LYS A 20 -22.52 -30.07 -5.97
C LYS A 20 -21.12 -29.81 -6.54
N VAL A 21 -20.55 -28.63 -6.30
CA VAL A 21 -19.18 -28.31 -6.73
C VAL A 21 -18.19 -29.35 -6.22
N ASP A 22 -17.49 -29.99 -7.14
CA ASP A 22 -16.42 -30.92 -6.83
C ASP A 22 -15.10 -30.16 -6.65
N ARG A 23 -14.81 -29.81 -5.39
CA ARG A 23 -13.63 -29.03 -5.03
C ARG A 23 -12.31 -29.72 -5.38
N LYS A 24 -12.31 -31.05 -5.53
CA LYS A 24 -11.11 -31.82 -5.88
C LYS A 24 -10.76 -31.73 -7.37
N GLN A 25 -11.75 -31.36 -8.19
CA GLN A 25 -11.60 -31.21 -9.64
C GLN A 25 -11.43 -29.74 -10.05
N LEU A 26 -11.43 -28.81 -9.10
CA LEU A 26 -11.05 -27.43 -9.39
C LEU A 26 -9.57 -27.41 -9.81
N PRO A 27 -9.23 -26.75 -10.92
CA PRO A 27 -7.83 -26.62 -11.31
C PRO A 27 -7.07 -25.83 -10.25
N GLU A 28 -5.82 -26.21 -10.02
CA GLU A 28 -4.96 -25.47 -9.13
C GLU A 28 -4.63 -24.11 -9.76
N PRO A 29 -4.71 -23.01 -8.99
CA PRO A 29 -4.29 -21.71 -9.49
C PRO A 29 -2.80 -21.76 -9.82
N GLU A 30 -2.44 -21.41 -11.05
CA GLU A 30 -1.04 -21.16 -11.39
C GLU A 30 -0.61 -19.86 -10.71
N PHE A 31 0.15 -20.00 -9.61
CA PHE A 31 0.87 -18.88 -9.04
C PHE A 31 2.05 -18.60 -9.97
N VAL A 32 1.91 -17.61 -10.83
CA VAL A 32 3.05 -17.10 -11.59
C VAL A 32 4.02 -16.53 -10.56
N SER A 33 5.02 -17.32 -10.20
CA SER A 33 6.17 -16.86 -9.43
C SER A 33 7.02 -16.02 -10.36
N VAL A 34 6.58 -14.79 -10.63
CA VAL A 34 7.45 -13.74 -11.15
C VAL A 34 8.29 -13.22 -9.98
N ASP A 35 9.00 -14.11 -9.31
CA ASP A 35 10.02 -13.79 -8.33
C ASP A 35 11.39 -13.90 -9.01
N GLU A 36 11.55 -13.26 -10.18
CA GLU A 36 12.89 -12.84 -10.56
C GLU A 36 13.34 -11.84 -9.51
N TYR A 37 14.14 -12.36 -8.57
CA TYR A 37 14.74 -11.55 -7.54
C TYR A 37 15.66 -10.52 -8.20
N GLU A 38 15.13 -9.32 -8.36
CA GLU A 38 15.91 -8.16 -8.71
C GLU A 38 16.35 -7.46 -7.43
N ALA A 39 17.67 -7.34 -7.27
CA ALA A 39 18.26 -6.68 -6.12
C ALA A 39 17.97 -5.16 -6.18
N PRO A 40 17.66 -4.54 -5.03
CA PRO A 40 17.57 -3.08 -4.93
C PRO A 40 18.85 -2.41 -5.46
N GLN A 41 18.71 -1.33 -6.20
CA GLN A 41 19.82 -0.56 -6.77
C GLN A 41 19.80 0.88 -6.25
N GLY A 42 20.88 1.28 -5.59
CA GLY A 42 21.06 2.64 -5.11
C GLY A 42 20.42 2.90 -3.73
N GLU A 43 20.78 4.05 -3.16
CA GLU A 43 20.60 4.34 -1.73
C GLU A 43 19.14 4.28 -1.26
N VAL A 44 18.21 4.83 -2.05
CA VAL A 44 16.78 4.86 -1.68
C VAL A 44 16.17 3.45 -1.71
N GLU A 45 16.44 2.66 -2.74
CA GLU A 45 15.90 1.32 -2.87
C GLU A 45 16.47 0.39 -1.80
N GLU A 46 17.77 0.48 -1.52
CA GLU A 46 18.43 -0.29 -0.47
C GLU A 46 17.87 0.03 0.91
N ALA A 47 17.66 1.30 1.22
CA ALA A 47 17.06 1.72 2.49
C ALA A 47 15.61 1.26 2.62
N LEU A 48 14.81 1.36 1.56
CA LEU A 48 13.44 0.83 1.54
C LEU A 48 13.43 -0.69 1.75
N ALA A 49 14.30 -1.42 1.06
CA ALA A 49 14.45 -2.86 1.23
C ALA A 49 14.85 -3.24 2.65
N ALA A 50 15.75 -2.49 3.28
CA ALA A 50 16.15 -2.70 4.67
C ALA A 50 14.97 -2.52 5.64
N ILE A 51 14.21 -1.42 5.47
CA ILE A 51 13.01 -1.16 6.27
C ILE A 51 11.99 -2.28 6.10
N TRP A 52 11.76 -2.75 4.87
CA TRP A 52 10.79 -3.81 4.61
C TRP A 52 11.22 -5.15 5.19
N ARG A 53 12.49 -5.54 5.04
CA ARG A 53 13.05 -6.75 5.67
C ARG A 53 12.83 -6.74 7.18
N GLU A 54 13.11 -5.60 7.83
CA GLU A 54 12.92 -5.45 9.27
C GLU A 54 11.44 -5.54 9.67
N VAL A 55 10.55 -4.85 8.96
CA VAL A 55 9.12 -4.81 9.30
C VAL A 55 8.41 -6.13 9.01
N LEU A 56 8.76 -6.80 7.92
CA LEU A 56 8.17 -8.08 7.51
C LEU A 56 8.84 -9.29 8.19
N GLY A 57 10.01 -9.11 8.81
CA GLY A 57 10.79 -10.20 9.41
C GLY A 57 11.36 -11.16 8.37
N MET A 58 11.76 -10.65 7.19
CA MET A 58 12.22 -11.45 6.07
C MET A 58 13.71 -11.22 5.78
N PRO A 59 14.47 -12.26 5.36
CA PRO A 59 15.89 -12.13 5.05
C PRO A 59 16.15 -11.35 3.75
N ARG A 60 15.19 -11.37 2.82
CA ARG A 60 15.33 -10.79 1.49
C ARG A 60 13.98 -10.30 0.98
N VAL A 61 14.01 -9.16 0.28
CA VAL A 61 12.88 -8.59 -0.45
C VAL A 61 13.40 -8.11 -1.80
N GLY A 62 12.75 -8.53 -2.89
CA GLY A 62 13.04 -8.12 -4.25
C GLY A 62 12.37 -6.80 -4.62
N LEU A 63 12.90 -6.12 -5.63
CA LEU A 63 12.47 -4.78 -6.04
C LEU A 63 10.99 -4.71 -6.46
N HIS A 64 10.53 -5.77 -7.12
CA HIS A 64 9.19 -5.90 -7.68
C HIS A 64 8.21 -6.66 -6.79
N ASN A 65 8.66 -7.14 -5.63
CA ASN A 65 7.76 -7.82 -4.70
C ASN A 65 6.74 -6.85 -4.13
N ASN A 66 5.47 -7.26 -4.18
CA ASN A 66 4.39 -6.49 -3.60
C ASN A 66 4.39 -6.68 -2.08
N PHE A 67 4.35 -5.57 -1.33
CA PHE A 67 4.32 -5.56 0.12
C PHE A 67 3.25 -6.49 0.71
N PHE A 68 2.05 -6.48 0.13
CA PHE A 68 0.92 -7.25 0.64
C PHE A 68 1.03 -8.74 0.32
N ASP A 69 1.62 -9.08 -0.82
CA ASP A 69 1.86 -10.47 -1.21
C ASP A 69 2.94 -11.10 -0.31
N LEU A 70 3.87 -10.30 0.22
CA LEU A 70 4.84 -10.69 1.24
C LEU A 70 4.25 -10.80 2.66
N GLY A 71 2.94 -10.73 2.83
CA GLY A 71 2.27 -10.76 4.14
C GLY A 71 2.19 -9.41 4.85
N GLY A 72 2.53 -8.32 4.16
CA GLY A 72 2.33 -6.96 4.64
C GLY A 72 0.86 -6.61 4.88
N HIS A 73 0.58 -5.72 5.82
CA HIS A 73 -0.76 -5.22 6.10
C HIS A 73 -0.74 -3.79 6.66
N SER A 74 -1.91 -3.19 6.87
CA SER A 74 -2.06 -1.76 7.23
C SER A 74 -1.25 -1.33 8.46
N LEU A 75 -1.21 -2.16 9.50
CA LEU A 75 -0.41 -1.86 10.70
C LEU A 75 1.09 -1.89 10.41
N LEU A 76 1.55 -2.80 9.54
CA LEU A 76 2.94 -2.83 9.10
C LEU A 76 3.28 -1.62 8.23
N LEU A 77 2.36 -1.13 7.40
CA LEU A 77 2.57 0.13 6.67
C LEU A 77 2.74 1.35 7.59
N ILE A 78 2.06 1.37 8.75
CA ILE A 78 2.28 2.43 9.76
C ILE A 78 3.73 2.35 10.27
N LYS A 79 4.25 1.15 10.55
CA LYS A 79 5.65 0.94 10.97
C LYS A 79 6.64 1.33 9.87
N VAL A 80 6.37 0.95 8.61
CA VAL A 80 7.18 1.36 7.45
C VAL A 80 7.23 2.89 7.36
N LYS A 81 6.08 3.57 7.43
CA LYS A 81 6.00 5.04 7.39
C LYS A 81 6.84 5.68 8.49
N GLN A 82 6.75 5.17 9.72
CA GLN A 82 7.53 5.69 10.85
C GLN A 82 9.04 5.55 10.58
N LYS A 83 9.48 4.36 10.18
CA LYS A 83 10.88 4.06 9.88
C LYS A 83 11.42 4.87 8.69
N MET A 84 10.62 5.07 7.66
CA MET A 84 10.98 5.97 6.55
C MET A 84 11.18 7.42 7.04
N GLY A 85 10.36 7.88 7.99
CA GLY A 85 10.56 9.19 8.62
C GLY A 85 11.85 9.27 9.43
N GLU A 86 12.18 8.22 10.19
CA GLU A 86 13.38 8.14 11.04
C GLU A 86 14.68 7.98 10.24
N HIS A 87 14.68 7.13 9.20
CA HIS A 87 15.89 6.77 8.47
C HIS A 87 16.12 7.58 7.19
N LEU A 88 15.05 8.07 6.56
CA LEU A 88 15.12 8.80 5.28
C LEU A 88 14.67 10.26 5.40
N GLY A 89 14.13 10.69 6.54
CA GLY A 89 13.55 12.02 6.69
C GLY A 89 12.29 12.24 5.83
N VAL A 90 11.70 11.18 5.30
CA VAL A 90 10.56 11.24 4.37
C VAL A 90 9.25 11.08 5.12
N ASN A 91 8.34 12.04 4.97
CA ASN A 91 6.97 11.93 5.47
C ASN A 91 5.99 11.70 4.31
N ILE A 92 5.74 10.43 4.01
CA ILE A 92 4.82 9.98 2.96
C ILE A 92 3.39 9.87 3.48
N ALA A 93 2.37 10.19 2.67
CA ALA A 93 1.00 9.93 3.07
C ALA A 93 0.73 8.42 3.06
N ILE A 94 -0.06 7.93 4.03
CA ILE A 94 -0.37 6.50 4.12
C ILE A 94 -1.05 5.99 2.83
N ILE A 95 -1.84 6.83 2.17
CA ILE A 95 -2.53 6.48 0.92
C ILE A 95 -1.57 6.20 -0.23
N ASP A 96 -0.41 6.86 -0.24
CA ASP A 96 0.61 6.64 -1.27
C ASP A 96 1.31 5.28 -1.06
N LEU A 97 1.49 4.84 0.18
CA LEU A 97 2.00 3.50 0.50
C LEU A 97 1.05 2.37 0.07
N PHE A 98 -0.26 2.64 0.01
CA PHE A 98 -1.23 1.70 -0.58
C PHE A 98 -1.23 1.71 -2.10
N LYS A 99 -0.72 2.78 -2.73
CA LYS A 99 -0.67 2.94 -4.19
C LYS A 99 0.63 2.39 -4.78
N TYR A 100 1.75 2.62 -4.10
CA TYR A 100 3.08 2.19 -4.53
C TYR A 100 3.54 1.03 -3.67
N THR A 101 3.05 -0.16 -4.02
CA THR A 101 3.13 -1.37 -3.20
C THR A 101 4.40 -2.18 -3.44
N THR A 102 5.35 -1.68 -4.24
CA THR A 102 6.66 -2.30 -4.50
C THR A 102 7.78 -1.31 -4.21
N ILE A 103 8.99 -1.80 -3.96
CA ILE A 103 10.14 -0.93 -3.71
C ILE A 103 10.43 -0.05 -4.94
N ALA A 104 10.43 -0.62 -6.15
CA ALA A 104 10.62 0.14 -7.39
C ALA A 104 9.60 1.28 -7.54
N SER A 105 8.31 0.98 -7.34
CA SER A 105 7.26 1.98 -7.53
C SER A 105 7.33 3.08 -6.47
N LEU A 106 7.67 2.74 -5.22
CA LEU A 106 7.82 3.67 -4.13
C LEU A 106 9.07 4.55 -4.31
N ALA A 107 10.22 3.96 -4.64
CA ALA A 107 11.46 4.70 -4.90
C ALA A 107 11.28 5.69 -6.07
N LYS A 108 10.62 5.26 -7.15
CA LYS A 108 10.26 6.12 -8.28
C LYS A 108 9.33 7.27 -7.87
N PHE A 109 8.34 7.01 -7.01
CA PHE A 109 7.49 8.07 -6.49
C PHE A 109 8.26 9.09 -5.64
N LEU A 110 9.19 8.62 -4.79
CA LEU A 110 10.03 9.48 -3.96
C LEU A 110 11.03 10.30 -4.77
N SER A 111 11.53 9.79 -5.90
CA SER A 111 12.43 10.53 -6.78
C SER A 111 11.71 11.55 -7.66
N GLN A 112 10.49 11.25 -8.10
CA GLN A 112 9.69 12.14 -8.93
C GLN A 112 9.00 13.25 -8.14
N GLY A 113 8.57 12.95 -6.92
CA GLY A 113 8.00 13.92 -6.01
C GLY A 113 8.99 14.20 -4.91
N ASN A 114 9.50 15.43 -4.83
CA ASN A 114 10.24 15.98 -3.69
C ASN A 114 9.31 16.10 -2.44
N SER A 115 8.74 14.96 -2.03
CA SER A 115 7.37 14.79 -1.53
C SER A 115 7.23 14.92 -0.02
N GLY A 116 8.06 15.78 0.59
CA GLY A 116 7.72 16.41 1.87
C GLY A 116 6.70 17.54 1.72
N GLN A 117 6.67 18.25 0.58
CA GLN A 117 5.92 19.50 0.47
C GLN A 117 4.48 19.34 -0.04
N ALA A 118 4.24 18.47 -1.04
CA ALA A 118 2.91 18.36 -1.67
C ALA A 118 1.83 17.73 -0.76
N SER A 119 2.21 16.78 0.11
CA SER A 119 1.27 16.09 1.01
C SER A 119 0.91 16.92 2.25
N LEU A 120 1.88 17.65 2.83
CA LEU A 120 1.66 18.60 3.92
C LEU A 120 0.76 19.77 3.48
N GLN A 121 0.95 20.27 2.26
CA GLN A 121 0.10 21.32 1.69
C GLN A 121 -1.35 20.86 1.60
N ASN A 122 -1.59 19.65 1.08
CA ASN A 122 -2.94 19.09 0.91
C ASN A 122 -3.65 18.76 2.23
N HIS A 123 -2.93 18.27 3.26
CA HIS A 123 -3.52 18.03 4.58
C HIS A 123 -3.78 19.33 5.36
N ARG A 124 -2.88 20.33 5.29
CA ARG A 124 -3.12 21.66 5.87
C ARG A 124 -4.32 22.34 5.22
N GLU A 125 -4.43 22.29 3.90
CA GLU A 125 -5.56 22.87 3.19
C GLU A 125 -6.90 22.21 3.55
N ARG A 126 -6.97 20.87 3.66
CA ARG A 126 -8.20 20.19 4.10
C ARG A 126 -8.60 20.59 5.53
N ALA A 127 -7.64 20.63 6.45
CA ALA A 127 -7.88 21.02 7.84
C ALA A 127 -8.31 22.51 7.95
N GLN A 128 -7.72 23.41 7.15
CA GLN A 128 -8.10 24.82 7.11
C GLN A 128 -9.46 25.06 6.44
N ARG A 129 -9.80 24.33 5.36
CA ARG A 129 -11.13 24.41 4.74
C ARG A 129 -12.20 24.00 5.75
N GLN A 130 -12.02 22.89 6.46
CA GLN A 130 -12.97 22.43 7.49
C GLN A 130 -13.11 23.42 8.66
N ARG A 131 -12.01 24.00 9.14
CA ARG A 131 -12.02 25.02 10.21
C ARG A 131 -12.70 26.32 9.77
N ASN A 132 -12.47 26.76 8.54
CA ASN A 132 -13.11 27.94 7.97
C ASN A 132 -14.61 27.74 7.76
N THR A 133 -15.04 26.55 7.32
CA THR A 133 -16.47 26.21 7.23
C THR A 133 -17.15 26.23 8.60
N PHE A 134 -16.47 25.75 9.65
CA PHE A 134 -17.00 25.74 11.01
C PHE A 134 -17.15 27.16 11.59
N ILE A 135 -16.15 28.02 11.39
CA ILE A 135 -16.19 29.42 11.86
C ILE A 135 -17.27 30.24 11.12
N GLN A 136 -17.46 30.00 9.81
CA GLN A 136 -18.50 30.70 9.03
C GLN A 136 -19.91 30.29 9.45
N ARG A 137 -20.15 29.02 9.77
CA ARG A 137 -21.46 28.57 10.29
C ARG A 137 -21.76 29.18 11.66
N LYS A 138 -20.78 29.28 12.56
CA LYS A 138 -20.97 29.86 13.89
C LYS A 138 -21.34 31.36 13.82
N ARG A 139 -20.65 32.14 12.97
CA ARG A 139 -20.94 33.58 12.76
C ARG A 139 -22.30 33.86 12.12
N LYS A 140 -22.83 32.93 11.31
CA LYS A 140 -24.15 33.08 10.68
C LYS A 140 -25.30 32.87 11.67
N ILE A 141 -25.07 32.11 12.73
CA ILE A 141 -26.04 31.85 13.81
C ILE A 141 -26.05 33.01 14.81
N GLU A 142 -24.90 33.59 15.14
CA GLU A 142 -24.80 34.74 16.07
C GLU A 142 -25.34 36.07 15.51
N ARG A 143 -25.54 36.19 14.19
CA ARG A 143 -26.12 37.39 13.54
C ARG A 143 -27.62 37.29 13.28
N ALA A 144 -28.25 36.17 13.65
CA ALA A 144 -29.68 35.93 13.47
C ALA A 144 -30.51 36.17 14.77
N HIS A 145 -29.86 36.71 15.81
CA HIS A 145 -30.45 37.24 17.03
C HIS A 145 -30.16 38.73 17.13
#